data_AF-A0A7U9SAH2-F1
#
_entry.id   AF-A0A7U9SAH2-F1
#
_cell.length_a   1.000
_cell.length_b   1.000
_cell.length_c   1.000
_cell.angle_alpha   90.00
_cell.angle_beta   90.00
_cell.angle_gamma   90.00
#
_symmetry.space_group_name_H-M   'P 1'
#
loop_
_entity.id
_entity.type
_entity.pdbx_description
1 polymer ?
#
loop_
_entity_poly.entity_id
_entity_poly.type
_entity_poly.pdbx_seq_one_letter_code
_entity_poly.pdbx_strand_id
1 'polypeptide(L)'
;MNNCIAAQSGGPTAAINASLAGVIQGVLDRPEYDHIYGSLNGITGILEERFLDLTETFQEADNLELLKVTPAMYLGSCRYKLPNPEDDPAVYETIFRFF
;
A
#
# COMPACT_ATOMS: atom_id res chain seq x y z
N MET A 1 -10.47 -13.75 6.65
CA MET A 1 -9.07 -13.41 6.37
C MET A 1 -8.91 -11.95 6.75
N ASN A 2 -7.89 -11.65 7.54
CA ASN A 2 -7.60 -10.31 8.02
C ASN A 2 -6.38 -9.80 7.25
N ASN A 3 -6.63 -9.12 6.15
CA ASN A 3 -5.56 -8.59 5.30
C ASN A 3 -5.41 -7.08 5.50
N CYS A 4 -4.20 -6.59 5.27
CA CYS A 4 -3.88 -5.17 5.20
C CYS A 4 -3.51 -4.80 3.75
N ILE A 5 -3.84 -3.59 3.32
CA ILE A 5 -3.26 -3.01 2.11
C ILE A 5 -2.64 -1.66 2.43
N ALA A 6 -1.45 -1.42 1.90
CA ALA A 6 -0.76 -0.13 1.95
C ALA A 6 -0.69 0.49 0.55
N ALA A 7 -0.89 1.80 0.47
CA ALA A 7 -0.76 2.56 -0.76
C ALA A 7 0.02 3.85 -0.50
N GLN A 8 0.99 4.16 -1.37
CA GLN A 8 1.69 5.45 -1.35
C GLN A 8 0.98 6.43 -2.31
N SER A 9 0.76 7.66 -1.85
CA SER A 9 0.03 8.69 -2.60
C SER A 9 0.72 10.04 -2.49
N GLY A 10 0.58 10.87 -3.53
CA GLY A 10 1.24 12.18 -3.61
C GLY A 10 2.66 12.10 -4.15
N GLY A 11 3.48 13.09 -3.79
CA GLY A 11 4.86 13.20 -4.26
C GLY A 11 5.84 12.33 -3.48
N PRO A 12 6.88 11.76 -4.13
CA PRO A 12 7.91 11.00 -3.44
C PRO A 12 8.66 11.86 -2.42
N THR A 13 9.06 11.26 -1.31
CA THR A 13 9.97 11.87 -0.33
C THR A 13 11.15 10.94 -0.07
N ALA A 14 12.17 11.43 0.63
CA ALA A 14 13.30 10.60 1.05
C ALA A 14 12.92 9.58 2.15
N ALA A 15 11.79 9.77 2.84
CA ALA A 15 11.43 9.00 4.04
C ALA A 15 10.14 8.17 3.90
N ILE A 16 9.42 8.27 2.78
CA ILE A 16 8.12 7.60 2.62
C ILE A 16 8.25 6.08 2.59
N ASN A 17 9.38 5.53 2.12
CA ASN A 17 9.65 4.10 2.20
C ASN A 17 9.96 3.64 3.63
N ALA A 18 10.55 4.49 4.48
CA ALA A 18 10.67 4.17 5.91
C ALA A 18 9.30 4.08 6.60
N SER A 19 8.35 4.90 6.18
CA SER A 19 6.96 4.79 6.66
C SER A 19 6.32 3.49 6.20
N LEU A 20 6.49 3.11 4.93
CA LEU A 20 6.00 1.83 4.39
C LEU A 20 6.64 0.63 5.13
N ALA A 21 7.94 0.66 5.38
CA ALA A 21 8.65 -0.37 6.13
C ALA A 21 8.08 -0.54 7.55
N GLY A 22 7.75 0.57 8.23
CA GLY A 22 7.10 0.53 9.54
C GLY A 22 5.71 -0.10 9.52
N VAL A 23 4.91 0.16 8.47
CA VAL A 23 3.61 -0.49 8.28
C VAL A 23 3.77 -1.98 8.04
N ILE A 24 4.68 -2.38 7.14
CA ILE A 24 4.96 -3.79 6.84
C ILE A 24 5.39 -4.53 8.11
N GLN A 25 6.41 -4.03 8.82
CA GLN A 25 6.88 -4.64 10.07
C GLN A 25 5.75 -4.75 11.10
N GLY A 26 4.98 -3.68 11.28
CA GLY A 26 3.87 -3.64 12.23
C GLY A 26 2.77 -4.67 11.94
N VAL A 27 2.54 -5.01 10.67
CA VAL A 27 1.62 -6.08 10.26
C VAL A 27 2.26 -7.46 10.44
N LEU A 28 3.52 -7.64 10.03
CA LEU A 28 4.23 -8.91 10.16
C LEU A 28 4.44 -9.34 11.62
N ASP A 29 4.57 -8.40 12.55
CA ASP A 29 4.73 -8.66 13.98
C ASP A 29 3.42 -9.09 14.68
N ARG A 30 2.29 -9.06 13.96
CA ARG A 30 0.95 -9.23 14.52
C ARG A 30 0.27 -10.47 13.96
N PRO A 31 0.02 -11.51 14.78
CA PRO A 31 -0.59 -12.77 14.32
C PRO A 31 -2.06 -12.62 13.91
N GLU A 32 -2.71 -11.49 14.21
CA GLU A 32 -4.09 -11.23 13.78
C GLU A 32 -4.23 -10.90 12.28
N TYR A 33 -3.13 -10.63 11.56
CA TYR A 33 -3.12 -10.37 10.13
C TYR A 33 -2.55 -11.55 9.34
N ASP A 34 -3.20 -11.90 8.23
CA ASP A 34 -2.76 -12.98 7.34
C ASP A 34 -1.76 -12.45 6.29
N HIS A 35 -2.12 -11.37 5.57
CA HIS A 35 -1.28 -10.78 4.53
C HIS A 35 -1.24 -9.24 4.57
N ILE A 36 -0.13 -8.67 4.12
CA ILE A 36 -0.04 -7.26 3.71
C ILE A 36 0.21 -7.17 2.20
N TYR A 37 -0.65 -6.42 1.53
CA TYR A 37 -0.53 -6.11 0.10
C TYR A 37 -0.09 -4.66 -0.11
N GLY A 38 0.60 -4.40 -1.22
CA GLY A 38 0.98 -3.08 -1.68
C GLY A 38 0.21 -2.70 -2.94
N SER A 39 -0.55 -1.61 -2.92
CA SER A 39 -1.23 -1.09 -4.10
C SER A 39 -0.24 -0.39 -5.04
N LEU A 40 -0.14 -0.86 -6.28
CA LEU A 40 0.78 -0.30 -7.26
C LEU A 40 0.24 1.02 -7.84
N ASN A 41 1.02 2.09 -7.68
CA ASN A 41 0.69 3.45 -8.12
C ASN A 41 -0.48 4.10 -7.36
N GLY A 42 -0.57 3.89 -6.05
CA GLY A 42 -1.56 4.56 -5.20
C GLY A 42 -2.98 4.00 -5.38
N ILE A 43 -4.01 4.85 -5.30
CA ILE A 43 -5.41 4.39 -5.33
C ILE A 43 -5.82 3.73 -6.66
N THR A 44 -5.17 4.08 -7.78
CA THR A 44 -5.46 3.43 -9.07
C THR A 44 -5.07 1.96 -9.08
N GLY A 45 -4.08 1.54 -8.27
CA GLY A 45 -3.77 0.13 -8.11
C GLY A 45 -4.92 -0.67 -7.49
N ILE A 46 -5.69 -0.09 -6.58
CA ILE A 46 -6.90 -0.72 -6.02
C ILE A 46 -8.00 -0.78 -7.09
N LEU A 47 -8.25 0.33 -7.79
CA LEU A 47 -9.29 0.41 -8.82
C LEU A 47 -9.04 -0.51 -10.02
N GLU A 48 -7.77 -0.82 -10.30
CA GLU A 48 -7.33 -1.66 -11.43
C GLU A 48 -6.87 -3.06 -10.98
N GLU A 49 -7.04 -3.42 -9.70
CA GLU A 49 -6.64 -4.71 -9.13
C GLU A 49 -5.15 -5.07 -9.36
N ARG A 50 -4.27 -4.07 -9.25
CA ARG A 50 -2.81 -4.19 -9.38
C ARG A 50 -2.13 -4.08 -8.02
N PHE A 51 -1.75 -5.21 -7.45
CA PHE A 51 -1.13 -5.30 -6.13
C PHE A 51 0.12 -6.20 -6.12
N LEU A 52 0.97 -5.98 -5.13
CA LEU A 52 2.14 -6.79 -4.79
C LEU A 52 1.91 -7.43 -3.42
N ASP A 53 2.22 -8.72 -3.26
CA ASP A 53 2.26 -9.34 -1.94
C ASP A 53 3.55 -8.91 -1.22
N LEU A 54 3.38 -8.07 -0.19
CA LEU A 54 4.49 -7.55 0.61
C LEU A 54 4.86 -8.54 1.73
N THR A 55 3.96 -9.45 2.11
CA THR A 55 4.27 -10.50 3.08
C THR A 55 5.38 -11.38 2.55
N GLU A 56 5.27 -11.86 1.30
CA GLU A 56 6.32 -12.70 0.69
C GLU A 56 7.61 -11.90 0.45
N THR A 57 7.49 -10.66 -0.01
CA THR A 57 8.65 -9.83 -0.39
C THR A 57 9.52 -9.44 0.82
N PHE A 58 8.91 -9.26 2.00
CA PHE A 58 9.57 -8.71 3.19
C PHE A 58 9.67 -9.69 4.36
N GLN A 59 9.66 -11.00 4.10
CA GLN A 59 9.95 -12.02 5.13
C GLN A 59 11.38 -11.89 5.70
N GLU A 60 12.31 -11.40 4.89
CA GLU A 60 13.70 -11.18 5.28
C GLU A 60 13.89 -9.77 5.85
N ALA A 61 14.44 -9.68 7.06
CA ALA A 61 14.65 -8.40 7.76
C ALA A 61 15.53 -7.41 6.96
N ASP A 62 16.50 -7.92 6.19
CA ASP A 62 17.41 -7.10 5.38
C ASP A 62 16.66 -6.32 4.28
N ASN A 63 15.57 -6.87 3.74
CA ASN A 63 14.74 -6.17 2.75
C ASN A 63 14.03 -4.96 3.38
N LEU A 64 13.58 -5.08 4.64
CA LEU A 64 12.98 -3.98 5.38
C LEU A 64 13.99 -2.89 5.71
N GLU A 65 15.20 -3.26 6.13
CA GLU A 65 16.28 -2.30 6.39
C GLU A 65 16.68 -1.55 5.11
N LEU A 66 16.77 -2.26 3.98
CA LEU A 66 17.05 -1.63 2.69
C LEU A 66 15.93 -0.67 2.27
N LEU A 67 14.67 -1.06 2.45
CA LEU A 67 13.53 -0.20 2.12
C LEU A 67 13.56 1.11 2.92
N LYS A 68 13.91 1.06 4.22
CA LYS A 68 13.96 2.25 5.08
C LYS A 68 14.89 3.33 4.57
N VAL A 69 16.00 2.95 3.93
CA VAL A 69 17.02 3.89 3.44
C VAL A 69 16.92 4.16 1.94
N THR A 70 15.94 3.56 1.24
CA THR A 70 15.73 3.76 -0.18
C THR A 70 14.83 4.97 -0.42
N PRO A 71 15.30 6.04 -1.12
CA PRO A 71 14.47 7.20 -1.40
C PRO A 71 13.38 6.90 -2.45
N ALA A 72 12.54 7.89 -2.75
CA ALA A 72 11.39 7.78 -3.64
C ALA A 72 10.30 6.84 -3.09
N MET A 73 9.48 6.24 -3.96
CA MET A 73 8.31 5.44 -3.60
C MET A 73 8.43 4.05 -4.18
N TYR A 74 8.54 3.05 -3.31
CA TYR A 74 8.66 1.64 -3.69
C TYR A 74 7.43 1.14 -4.46
N LEU A 75 6.22 1.52 -4.04
CA LEU A 75 4.97 1.09 -4.68
C LEU A 75 4.58 1.96 -5.88
N GLY A 76 5.34 3.02 -6.16
CA GLY A 76 4.88 4.11 -7.02
C GLY A 76 3.74 4.90 -6.39
N SER A 77 3.20 5.85 -7.14
CA SER A 77 2.09 6.71 -6.68
C SER A 77 1.29 7.23 -7.87
N CYS A 78 0.15 7.84 -7.59
CA CYS A 78 -0.63 8.60 -8.55
C CYS A 78 -1.04 9.95 -7.97
N ARG A 79 -1.59 10.82 -8.84
CA ARG A 79 -2.28 12.05 -8.45
C ARG A 79 -3.78 11.97 -8.70
N TYR A 80 -4.31 10.75 -8.82
CA TYR A 80 -5.74 10.53 -9.00
C TYR A 80 -6.47 10.99 -7.74
N LYS A 81 -7.28 12.03 -7.90
CA LYS A 81 -8.10 12.57 -6.82
C LYS A 81 -9.45 11.87 -6.89
N LEU A 82 -9.82 11.20 -5.80
CA LEU A 82 -11.16 10.62 -5.70
C LEU A 82 -12.20 11.75 -5.80
N PRO A 83 -13.29 11.53 -6.56
CA PRO A 83 -14.42 12.46 -6.58
C PRO A 83 -15.09 12.51 -5.20
N ASN A 84 -15.96 13.49 -4.96
CA ASN A 84 -16.80 13.41 -3.78
C ASN A 84 -17.73 12.19 -3.92
N PRO A 85 -18.05 11.46 -2.84
CA PRO A 85 -18.91 10.28 -2.90
C PRO A 85 -20.31 10.54 -3.51
N GLU A 86 -20.80 11.77 -3.38
CA GLU A 86 -22.09 12.21 -3.95
C GLU A 86 -22.04 12.42 -5.47
N ASP A 87 -20.87 12.77 -6.01
CA ASP A 87 -20.68 13.02 -7.44
C ASP A 87 -20.48 11.71 -8.20
N ASP A 88 -19.82 10.73 -7.60
CA ASP A 88 -19.54 9.42 -8.19
C ASP A 88 -19.42 8.31 -7.12
N PRO A 89 -20.55 7.75 -6.67
CA PRO A 89 -20.55 6.68 -5.66
C PRO A 89 -19.95 5.37 -6.17
N ALA A 90 -19.96 5.13 -7.48
CA ALA A 90 -19.53 3.87 -8.09
C ALA A 90 -18.02 3.59 -7.88
N VAL A 91 -17.21 4.66 -7.81
CA VAL A 91 -15.77 4.55 -7.48
C VAL A 91 -15.59 4.00 -6.07
N TYR A 92 -16.38 4.48 -5.10
CA TYR A 92 -16.31 4.01 -3.71
C TYR A 92 -16.88 2.61 -3.57
N GLU A 93 -17.96 2.28 -4.27
CA GLU A 93 -18.48 0.91 -4.33
C GLU A 93 -17.44 -0.08 -4.87
N THR A 94 -16.63 0.34 -5.85
CA THR A 94 -15.53 -0.46 -6.36
C THR A 94 -14.43 -0.66 -5.32
N ILE A 95 -14.04 0.40 -4.60
CA ILE A 95 -13.06 0.32 -3.51
C ILE A 95 -13.57 -0.58 -2.39
N PHE A 96 -14.84 -0.45 -1.97
CA PHE A 96 -15.40 -1.25 -0.89
C PHE A 96 -15.69 -2.69 -1.29
N ARG A 97 -15.93 -2.99 -2.57
CA ARG A 97 -16.04 -4.37 -3.06
C ARG A 97 -14.70 -5.10 -3.02
N PHE A 98 -13.60 -4.36 -3.10
CA PHE A 98 -12.25 -4.92 -2.97
C PHE A 98 -11.93 -5.35 -1.53
N PHE A 99 -12.47 -4.67 -0.53
CA PHE A 99 -12.27 -4.94 0.90
C PHE A 99 -13.32 -5.89 1.49
#